data_AF-A0A847EYC5-F1
#
_entry.id   AF-A0A847EYC5-F1
#
_cell.length_a   1.000
_cell.length_b   1.000
_cell.length_c   1.000
_cell.angle_alpha   90.00
_cell.angle_beta   90.00
_cell.angle_gamma   90.00
#
_symmetry.space_group_name_H-M   'P 1'
#
loop_
_entity.id
_entity.type
_entity.pdbx_description
1 polymer ?
#
loop_
_entity_poly.entity_id
_entity_poly.type
_entity_poly.pdbx_seq_one_letter_code
_entity_poly.pdbx_strand_id
1 'polypeptide(L)'
;GMHHTHAAVWTIYHAIDSDVHDPFKAYQATRYIDEEIPHIPVHANGLNEYNNQVVATTDWQPYMWSINNVAFAEVAHTALAYWQAGRPEEAYQLYKGALLDAMYLGSGPGNITQVSFYDAARGETYRDFADPVAMAARALVQGLFGLYPDLLHKRLVVRPGFPADWNNASLETSNMTYRFQRQGAVEHYYIKPFLKTQANLVLELPATHEHVSRITVNGQPVSYKIDGEAVGKPRILVEAGMAAEYDIVIRWGGFSLKYEPLSVTVPQGHRFTLNAPGVYYSWKDPQQVLTEVSTKEGQLTAIAKGVMGQRTFFVLYRQGGLHWWLPVHLNVTPLLDWQHDAEGKMLAVTVTNQGQQPLVGTLWFNGKRLAEHFSLPSCEQTALPVESSLVRLGTNRYSLVTADSTYTYDAINWNLSQPDKLAYEPVSLTSHYNDAIRNIFAYGKYLTPRWPYTTLQVPTQGMGQWCHPASLSTIDDRGLRTKAGTEGRITFPQGIPFATPGDSLSPNVILTTLWDNYPDAVTLPLTGKASRLYLLVAASTYHMQAHVLNGSLEVTYAD
;
A
#
# COMPACT_ATOMS: atom_id res chain seq x y z
N GLY A 1 -7.37 -3.52 17.16
CA GLY A 1 -6.91 -4.73 16.48
C GLY A 1 -5.62 -4.40 15.78
N MET A 2 -4.64 -5.31 15.75
CA MET A 2 -3.44 -5.09 14.95
C MET A 2 -3.80 -5.34 13.49
N HIS A 3 -3.77 -4.27 12.71
CA HIS A 3 -3.93 -4.33 11.26
C HIS A 3 -2.53 -4.20 10.66
N HIS A 4 -2.19 -5.07 9.71
CA HIS A 4 -1.01 -4.82 8.88
C HIS A 4 -1.30 -3.54 8.09
N THR A 5 -0.63 -2.44 8.43
CA THR A 5 -0.94 -1.11 7.88
C THR A 5 -0.41 -0.90 6.47
N HIS A 6 0.44 -1.81 5.99
CA HIS A 6 0.94 -1.82 4.64
C HIS A 6 0.13 -2.83 3.82
N ALA A 7 -0.76 -2.37 2.94
CA ALA A 7 -1.66 -3.23 2.19
C ALA A 7 -0.94 -3.93 1.02
N ALA A 8 -1.47 -5.09 0.62
CA ALA A 8 -1.14 -5.76 -0.63
C ALA A 8 -2.17 -5.42 -1.71
N VAL A 9 -1.84 -5.64 -2.98
CA VAL A 9 -2.82 -5.42 -4.08
C VAL A 9 -4.09 -6.26 -3.91
N TRP A 10 -4.01 -7.48 -3.36
CA TRP A 10 -5.17 -8.34 -3.13
C TRP A 10 -6.14 -7.81 -2.08
N THR A 11 -5.64 -7.08 -1.08
CA THR A 11 -6.49 -6.43 -0.09
C THR A 11 -7.35 -5.35 -0.75
N ILE A 12 -6.86 -4.77 -1.84
CA ILE A 12 -7.52 -3.67 -2.55
C ILE A 12 -8.44 -4.21 -3.64
N TYR A 13 -7.93 -5.04 -4.56
CA TYR A 13 -8.74 -5.53 -5.67
C TYR A 13 -9.90 -6.41 -5.18
N HIS A 14 -9.75 -7.21 -4.12
CA HIS A 14 -10.86 -8.00 -3.59
C HIS A 14 -11.92 -7.13 -2.92
N ALA A 15 -11.53 -6.09 -2.18
CA ALA A 15 -12.47 -5.19 -1.51
C ALA A 15 -13.29 -4.39 -2.53
N ILE A 16 -12.65 -3.95 -3.63
CA ILE A 16 -13.33 -3.27 -4.72
C ILE A 16 -14.25 -4.25 -5.46
N ASP A 17 -13.72 -5.39 -5.89
CA ASP A 17 -14.46 -6.34 -6.73
C ASP A 17 -15.58 -7.10 -6.00
N SER A 18 -15.57 -7.11 -4.66
CA SER A 18 -16.65 -7.68 -3.84
C SER A 18 -17.71 -6.65 -3.44
N ASP A 19 -17.74 -5.47 -4.07
CA ASP A 19 -18.72 -4.40 -3.84
C ASP A 19 -18.83 -3.92 -2.38
N VAL A 20 -17.74 -4.05 -1.59
CA VAL A 20 -17.69 -3.58 -0.19
C VAL A 20 -17.36 -2.08 -0.09
N HIS A 21 -17.14 -1.43 -1.23
CA HIS A 21 -16.63 -0.07 -1.35
C HIS A 21 -17.73 0.94 -1.71
N ASP A 22 -17.40 2.22 -1.59
CA ASP A 22 -18.07 3.33 -2.27
C ASP A 22 -17.07 3.97 -3.25
N PRO A 23 -17.51 4.80 -4.22
CA PRO A 23 -16.61 5.40 -5.21
C PRO A 23 -15.43 6.18 -4.62
N PHE A 24 -15.62 6.78 -3.43
CA PHE A 24 -14.58 7.56 -2.75
C PHE A 24 -13.50 6.66 -2.16
N LYS A 25 -13.91 5.57 -1.50
CA LYS A 25 -12.98 4.57 -0.96
C LYS A 25 -12.26 3.79 -2.06
N ALA A 26 -12.91 3.47 -3.18
CA ALA A 26 -12.24 2.82 -4.30
C ALA A 26 -11.15 3.72 -4.93
N TYR A 27 -11.43 5.02 -5.07
CA TYR A 27 -10.41 5.97 -5.52
C TYR A 27 -9.24 6.05 -4.52
N GLN A 28 -9.52 6.16 -3.22
CA GLN A 28 -8.48 6.16 -2.18
C GLN A 28 -7.66 4.87 -2.17
N ALA A 29 -8.30 3.71 -2.32
CA ALA A 29 -7.64 2.43 -2.30
C ALA A 29 -6.73 2.23 -3.53
N THR A 30 -7.15 2.67 -4.71
CA THR A 30 -6.27 2.64 -5.89
C THR A 30 -5.17 3.70 -5.84
N ARG A 31 -5.37 4.85 -5.16
CA ARG A 31 -4.28 5.80 -4.87
C ARG A 31 -3.22 5.22 -3.95
N TYR A 32 -3.59 4.34 -3.01
CA TYR A 32 -2.61 3.60 -2.21
C TYR A 32 -1.68 2.79 -3.12
N ILE A 33 -2.22 2.12 -4.15
CA ILE A 33 -1.40 1.34 -5.08
C ILE A 33 -0.38 2.25 -5.77
N ASP A 34 -0.82 3.39 -6.32
CA ASP A 34 0.07 4.34 -7.01
C ASP A 34 1.28 4.78 -6.16
N GLU A 35 1.07 4.99 -4.87
CA GLU A 35 2.04 5.65 -3.98
C GLU A 35 2.87 4.67 -3.15
N GLU A 36 2.31 3.51 -2.82
CA GLU A 36 2.89 2.60 -1.82
C GLU A 36 3.26 1.23 -2.41
N ILE A 37 2.70 0.85 -3.57
CA ILE A 37 3.03 -0.43 -4.23
C ILE A 37 4.09 -0.19 -5.33
N PRO A 38 5.17 -0.99 -5.36
CA PRO A 38 6.18 -0.88 -6.41
C PRO A 38 5.60 -1.09 -7.81
N HIS A 39 5.74 -0.07 -8.64
CA HIS A 39 5.47 -0.12 -10.06
C HIS A 39 6.74 -0.43 -10.84
N ILE A 40 6.68 -1.39 -11.75
CA ILE A 40 7.78 -1.84 -12.58
C ILE A 40 7.48 -1.46 -14.03
N PRO A 41 8.24 -0.52 -14.62
CA PRO A 41 8.03 -0.11 -16.00
C PRO A 41 8.25 -1.27 -16.99
N VAL A 42 7.34 -1.41 -17.95
CA VAL A 42 7.46 -2.37 -19.05
C VAL A 42 8.07 -1.67 -20.25
N HIS A 43 9.30 -2.06 -20.59
CA HIS A 43 10.09 -1.46 -21.66
C HIS A 43 10.62 -2.53 -22.60
N ALA A 44 10.64 -2.21 -23.90
CA ALA A 44 11.19 -3.07 -24.93
C ALA A 44 11.76 -2.26 -26.09
N ASN A 45 12.77 -2.80 -26.76
CA ASN A 45 13.30 -2.20 -27.97
C ASN A 45 12.21 -2.12 -29.04
N GLY A 46 11.97 -0.92 -29.57
CA GLY A 46 10.93 -0.65 -30.56
C GLY A 46 9.54 -0.34 -29.98
N LEU A 47 9.38 -0.40 -28.65
CA LEU A 47 8.18 0.11 -27.97
C LEU A 47 8.37 1.61 -27.67
N ASN A 48 7.62 2.47 -28.36
CA ASN A 48 7.70 3.93 -28.20
C ASN A 48 6.85 4.46 -27.04
N GLU A 49 6.21 3.57 -26.28
CA GLU A 49 5.36 3.90 -25.14
C GLU A 49 6.05 3.50 -23.83
N TYR A 50 6.35 4.48 -22.98
CA TYR A 50 7.16 4.31 -21.78
C TYR A 50 6.36 4.40 -20.46
N ASN A 51 5.03 4.51 -20.55
CA ASN A 51 4.12 4.59 -19.41
C ASN A 51 3.45 3.25 -19.06
N ASN A 52 3.73 2.18 -19.82
CA ASN A 52 3.23 0.84 -19.49
C ASN A 52 3.99 0.29 -18.28
N GLN A 53 3.28 -0.37 -17.38
CA GLN A 53 3.84 -0.85 -16.12
C GLN A 53 3.09 -2.08 -15.61
N VAL A 54 3.77 -2.86 -14.77
CA VAL A 54 3.18 -3.91 -13.92
C VAL A 54 3.45 -3.58 -12.46
N VAL A 55 2.76 -4.25 -11.54
CA VAL A 55 2.94 -4.04 -10.10
C VAL A 55 3.39 -5.31 -9.41
N ALA A 56 4.24 -5.15 -8.39
CA ALA A 56 4.48 -6.22 -7.44
C ALA A 56 3.24 -6.44 -6.56
N THR A 57 3.04 -7.67 -6.12
CA THR A 57 1.94 -8.02 -5.23
C THR A 57 2.03 -7.27 -3.87
N THR A 58 3.25 -7.23 -3.32
CA THR A 58 3.64 -6.45 -2.12
C THR A 58 5.13 -6.08 -2.19
N ASP A 59 5.55 -5.11 -1.39
CA ASP A 59 6.95 -4.79 -1.12
C ASP A 59 7.48 -5.44 0.19
N TRP A 60 6.70 -6.32 0.82
CA TRP A 60 7.00 -6.89 2.13
C TRP A 60 8.31 -7.69 2.09
N GLN A 61 9.11 -7.60 3.15
CA GLN A 61 10.37 -8.34 3.23
C GLN A 61 10.32 -9.43 4.30
N PRO A 62 11.01 -10.56 4.11
CA PRO A 62 11.77 -10.96 2.90
C PRO A 62 10.85 -11.43 1.76
N TYR A 63 11.37 -11.47 0.53
CA TYR A 63 10.65 -12.02 -0.63
C TYR A 63 10.10 -13.42 -0.34
N MET A 64 8.80 -13.62 -0.59
CA MET A 64 8.15 -14.92 -0.51
C MET A 64 7.23 -15.18 -1.71
N TRP A 65 7.24 -16.44 -2.18
CA TRP A 65 6.32 -16.91 -3.22
C TRP A 65 4.86 -16.67 -2.80
N SER A 66 4.03 -16.23 -3.75
CA SER A 66 2.63 -15.80 -3.58
C SER A 66 2.42 -14.53 -2.73
N ILE A 67 3.48 -13.85 -2.30
CA ILE A 67 3.37 -12.61 -1.51
C ILE A 67 4.00 -11.43 -2.21
N ASN A 68 5.16 -11.64 -2.85
CA ASN A 68 5.94 -10.59 -3.49
C ASN A 68 6.02 -10.73 -5.01
N ASN A 69 5.21 -11.61 -5.58
CA ASN A 69 5.32 -11.90 -7.01
C ASN A 69 5.01 -10.68 -7.86
N VAL A 70 5.39 -10.75 -9.13
CA VAL A 70 4.73 -9.96 -10.18
C VAL A 70 3.79 -10.94 -10.89
N ALA A 71 2.61 -11.15 -10.31
CA ALA A 71 1.65 -12.17 -10.76
C ALA A 71 0.66 -11.59 -11.76
N PHE A 72 0.61 -12.15 -12.97
CA PHE A 72 -0.22 -11.63 -14.05
C PHE A 72 -1.70 -11.50 -13.66
N ALA A 73 -2.25 -12.54 -13.02
CA ALA A 73 -3.65 -12.56 -12.59
C ALA A 73 -3.97 -11.41 -11.65
N GLU A 74 -3.04 -11.07 -10.75
CA GLU A 74 -3.20 -9.99 -9.79
C GLU A 74 -3.01 -8.62 -10.42
N VAL A 75 -2.12 -8.47 -11.40
CA VAL A 75 -1.99 -7.23 -12.17
C VAL A 75 -3.27 -6.99 -12.99
N ALA A 76 -3.81 -8.03 -13.65
CA ALA A 76 -5.05 -7.93 -14.40
C ALA A 76 -6.27 -7.65 -13.50
N HIS A 77 -6.34 -8.26 -12.31
CA HIS A 77 -7.39 -7.95 -11.32
C HIS A 77 -7.24 -6.54 -10.76
N THR A 78 -6.01 -6.10 -10.52
CA THR A 78 -5.72 -4.72 -10.12
C THR A 78 -6.20 -3.74 -11.18
N ALA A 79 -5.90 -3.98 -12.46
CA ALA A 79 -6.43 -3.18 -13.56
C ALA A 79 -7.97 -3.14 -13.57
N LEU A 80 -8.64 -4.28 -13.36
CA LEU A 80 -10.11 -4.33 -13.18
C LEU A 80 -10.58 -3.45 -12.03
N ALA A 81 -9.89 -3.46 -10.89
CA ALA A 81 -10.20 -2.62 -9.75
C ALA A 81 -10.03 -1.12 -10.05
N TYR A 82 -9.01 -0.72 -10.84
CA TYR A 82 -8.88 0.66 -11.32
C TYR A 82 -10.05 1.07 -12.23
N TRP A 83 -10.50 0.20 -13.14
CA TRP A 83 -11.70 0.47 -13.96
C TRP A 83 -12.95 0.61 -13.09
N GLN A 84 -13.14 -0.26 -12.10
CA GLN A 84 -14.25 -0.19 -11.13
C GLN A 84 -14.18 1.08 -10.28
N ALA A 85 -12.98 1.56 -9.95
CA ALA A 85 -12.74 2.83 -9.24
C ALA A 85 -12.88 4.08 -10.12
N GLY A 86 -13.22 3.95 -11.40
CA GLY A 86 -13.39 5.08 -12.32
C GLY A 86 -12.08 5.68 -12.85
N ARG A 87 -10.99 4.90 -12.87
CA ARG A 87 -9.63 5.31 -13.27
C ARG A 87 -9.14 4.53 -14.52
N PRO A 88 -9.75 4.74 -15.69
CA PRO A 88 -9.52 3.91 -16.87
C PRO A 88 -8.14 4.07 -17.51
N GLU A 89 -7.47 5.22 -17.34
CA GLU A 89 -6.14 5.45 -17.93
C GLU A 89 -5.10 4.57 -17.26
N GLU A 90 -5.08 4.60 -15.92
CA GLU A 90 -4.18 3.78 -15.10
C GLU A 90 -4.52 2.29 -15.23
N ALA A 91 -5.81 1.95 -15.28
CA ALA A 91 -6.27 0.59 -15.54
C ALA A 91 -5.72 0.04 -16.86
N TYR A 92 -5.83 0.82 -17.94
CA TYR A 92 -5.37 0.39 -19.25
C TYR A 92 -3.85 0.31 -19.32
N GLN A 93 -3.10 1.22 -18.68
CA GLN A 93 -1.64 1.15 -18.60
C GLN A 93 -1.16 -0.14 -17.90
N LEU A 94 -1.78 -0.52 -16.79
CA LEU A 94 -1.47 -1.78 -16.08
C LEU A 94 -1.83 -3.00 -16.92
N TYR A 95 -3.04 -3.02 -17.48
CA TYR A 95 -3.52 -4.14 -18.29
C TYR A 95 -2.67 -4.33 -19.54
N LYS A 96 -2.39 -3.25 -20.27
CA LYS A 96 -1.51 -3.27 -21.45
C LYS A 96 -0.08 -3.67 -21.07
N GLY A 97 0.45 -3.16 -19.96
CA GLY A 97 1.75 -3.57 -19.43
C GLY A 97 1.84 -5.07 -19.22
N ALA A 98 0.85 -5.67 -18.54
CA ALA A 98 0.78 -7.11 -18.33
C ALA A 98 0.69 -7.90 -19.65
N LEU A 99 -0.10 -7.45 -20.62
CA LEU A 99 -0.20 -8.11 -21.93
C LEU A 99 1.10 -8.01 -22.74
N LEU A 100 1.77 -6.85 -22.71
CA LEU A 100 3.07 -6.66 -23.37
C LEU A 100 4.11 -7.59 -22.75
N ASP A 101 4.22 -7.58 -21.42
CA ASP A 101 5.11 -8.46 -20.67
C ASP A 101 4.86 -9.94 -21.00
N ALA A 102 3.63 -10.43 -20.90
CA ALA A 102 3.32 -11.84 -21.08
C ALA A 102 3.30 -12.30 -22.55
N MET A 103 2.59 -11.58 -23.43
CA MET A 103 2.28 -12.07 -24.78
C MET A 103 3.30 -11.65 -25.84
N TYR A 104 4.00 -10.53 -25.64
CA TYR A 104 4.93 -9.98 -26.63
C TYR A 104 6.39 -10.14 -26.21
N LEU A 105 6.69 -9.87 -24.95
CA LEU A 105 8.06 -9.91 -24.40
C LEU A 105 8.37 -11.26 -23.74
N GLY A 106 7.34 -11.99 -23.34
CA GLY A 106 7.45 -13.30 -22.73
C GLY A 106 8.04 -14.35 -23.67
N SER A 107 8.42 -15.47 -23.08
CA SER A 107 9.13 -16.55 -23.75
C SER A 107 8.32 -17.29 -24.83
N GLY A 108 7.00 -17.05 -24.90
CA GLY A 108 6.08 -17.64 -25.86
C GLY A 108 5.14 -16.58 -26.44
N PRO A 109 5.08 -16.39 -27.77
CA PRO A 109 4.15 -15.45 -28.38
C PRO A 109 2.69 -15.78 -28.02
N GLY A 110 1.95 -14.79 -27.51
CA GLY A 110 0.54 -14.93 -27.13
C GLY A 110 0.27 -15.65 -25.81
N ASN A 111 1.32 -16.04 -25.07
CA ASN A 111 1.20 -16.69 -23.76
C ASN A 111 0.56 -15.77 -22.71
N ILE A 112 -0.21 -16.37 -21.80
CA ILE A 112 -0.55 -15.74 -20.52
C ILE A 112 0.19 -16.48 -19.38
N THR A 113 1.26 -15.86 -18.88
CA THR A 113 2.09 -16.42 -17.79
C THR A 113 1.43 -16.26 -16.42
N GLN A 114 1.77 -17.11 -15.45
CA GLN A 114 1.40 -16.88 -14.05
C GLN A 114 2.25 -15.78 -13.42
N VAL A 115 3.58 -15.86 -13.63
CA VAL A 115 4.55 -14.92 -13.07
C VAL A 115 5.30 -14.24 -14.20
N SER A 116 5.42 -12.93 -14.09
CA SER A 116 6.12 -12.06 -15.03
C SER A 116 7.64 -12.32 -15.06
N PHE A 117 8.27 -11.99 -16.18
CA PHE A 117 9.73 -11.90 -16.27
C PHE A 117 10.32 -10.92 -15.24
N TYR A 118 9.57 -9.89 -14.85
CA TYR A 118 9.99 -8.88 -13.88
C TYR A 118 10.03 -9.39 -12.43
N ASP A 119 9.56 -10.60 -12.15
CA ASP A 119 9.76 -11.22 -10.83
C ASP A 119 11.24 -11.52 -10.60
N ALA A 120 11.85 -10.78 -9.68
CA ALA A 120 13.29 -10.83 -9.45
C ALA A 120 13.82 -12.20 -8.98
N ALA A 121 12.98 -13.02 -8.34
CA ALA A 121 13.42 -14.29 -7.76
C ALA A 121 13.14 -15.49 -8.68
N ARG A 122 12.12 -15.40 -9.52
CA ARG A 122 11.63 -16.53 -10.33
C ARG A 122 11.76 -16.32 -11.83
N GLY A 123 11.73 -15.07 -12.29
CA GLY A 123 11.47 -14.74 -13.69
C GLY A 123 10.14 -15.31 -14.17
N GLU A 124 9.98 -15.42 -15.48
CA GLU A 124 8.76 -15.92 -16.09
C GLU A 124 8.53 -17.40 -15.75
N THR A 125 7.37 -17.73 -15.18
CA THR A 125 7.01 -19.12 -14.86
C THR A 125 5.53 -19.44 -15.11
N TYR A 126 5.28 -20.68 -15.54
CA TYR A 126 3.98 -21.27 -15.91
C TYR A 126 3.29 -20.57 -17.09
N ARG A 127 2.93 -21.33 -18.12
CA ARG A 127 2.31 -20.80 -19.34
C ARG A 127 0.86 -21.25 -19.43
N ASP A 128 0.00 -20.35 -19.88
CA ASP A 128 -1.44 -20.55 -20.05
C ASP A 128 -2.12 -21.15 -18.81
N PHE A 129 -1.72 -20.65 -17.64
CA PHE A 129 -2.33 -21.03 -16.37
C PHE A 129 -3.76 -20.45 -16.31
N ALA A 130 -4.72 -21.25 -15.84
CA ALA A 130 -6.14 -20.93 -16.00
C ALA A 130 -6.55 -19.62 -15.29
N ASP A 131 -6.03 -19.35 -14.09
CA ASP A 131 -6.42 -18.17 -13.30
C ASP A 131 -6.02 -16.85 -14.00
N PRO A 132 -4.75 -16.68 -14.48
CA PRO A 132 -4.37 -15.57 -15.35
C PRO A 132 -5.23 -15.40 -16.61
N VAL A 133 -5.51 -16.49 -17.32
CA VAL A 133 -6.30 -16.44 -18.56
C VAL A 133 -7.71 -15.93 -18.28
N ALA A 134 -8.35 -16.43 -17.21
CA ALA A 134 -9.67 -16.01 -16.79
C ALA A 134 -9.69 -14.52 -16.40
N MET A 135 -8.69 -14.05 -15.64
CA MET A 135 -8.63 -12.66 -15.21
C MET A 135 -8.27 -11.69 -16.35
N ALA A 136 -7.42 -12.08 -17.30
CA ALA A 136 -7.22 -11.31 -18.54
C ALA A 136 -8.54 -11.11 -19.29
N ALA A 137 -9.26 -12.20 -19.56
CA ALA A 137 -10.51 -12.15 -20.29
C ALA A 137 -11.57 -11.30 -19.56
N ARG A 138 -11.66 -11.44 -18.22
CA ARG A 138 -12.59 -10.65 -17.41
C ARG A 138 -12.22 -9.16 -17.41
N ALA A 139 -10.95 -8.82 -17.23
CA ALA A 139 -10.49 -7.43 -17.26
C ALA A 139 -10.75 -6.76 -18.63
N LEU A 140 -10.57 -7.49 -19.73
CA LEU A 140 -10.95 -7.04 -21.07
C LEU A 140 -12.45 -6.74 -21.18
N VAL A 141 -13.31 -7.68 -20.76
CA VAL A 141 -14.76 -7.61 -20.96
C VAL A 141 -15.43 -6.64 -19.98
N GLN A 142 -15.15 -6.76 -18.68
CA GLN A 142 -15.78 -5.93 -17.64
C GLN A 142 -15.05 -4.60 -17.43
N GLY A 143 -13.73 -4.58 -17.56
CA GLY A 143 -12.92 -3.38 -17.41
C GLY A 143 -12.93 -2.53 -18.67
N LEU A 144 -12.19 -2.94 -19.70
CA LEU A 144 -11.99 -2.14 -20.91
C LEU A 144 -13.30 -1.88 -21.68
N PHE A 145 -14.08 -2.93 -21.96
CA PHE A 145 -15.37 -2.80 -22.66
C PHE A 145 -16.55 -2.50 -21.74
N GLY A 146 -16.39 -2.65 -20.42
CA GLY A 146 -17.39 -2.15 -19.48
C GLY A 146 -18.68 -2.95 -19.38
N LEU A 147 -18.66 -4.27 -19.59
CA LEU A 147 -19.89 -5.05 -19.79
C LEU A 147 -20.31 -5.79 -18.52
N TYR A 148 -21.43 -5.37 -17.92
CA TYR A 148 -21.94 -5.89 -16.66
C TYR A 148 -23.38 -6.42 -16.84
N PRO A 149 -23.54 -7.68 -17.26
CA PRO A 149 -24.85 -8.30 -17.37
C PRO A 149 -25.37 -8.74 -15.99
N ASP A 150 -26.54 -8.25 -15.61
CA ASP A 150 -27.33 -8.72 -14.47
C ASP A 150 -28.68 -9.24 -14.99
N LEU A 151 -28.63 -10.44 -15.57
CA LEU A 151 -29.79 -11.02 -16.25
C LEU A 151 -30.87 -11.51 -15.28
N LEU A 152 -30.55 -11.69 -14.00
CA LEU A 152 -31.53 -11.99 -12.96
C LEU A 152 -32.49 -10.81 -12.77
N HIS A 153 -31.97 -9.58 -12.81
CA HIS A 153 -32.78 -8.36 -12.73
C HIS A 153 -33.10 -7.76 -14.11
N LYS A 154 -32.88 -8.50 -15.20
CA LYS A 154 -33.08 -8.05 -16.59
C LYS A 154 -32.37 -6.72 -16.89
N ARG A 155 -31.13 -6.56 -16.43
CA ARG A 155 -30.33 -5.35 -16.61
C ARG A 155 -29.02 -5.67 -17.31
N LEU A 156 -28.61 -4.80 -18.23
CA LEU A 156 -27.30 -4.83 -18.88
C LEU A 156 -26.69 -3.44 -18.73
N VAL A 157 -25.67 -3.32 -17.88
CA VAL A 157 -24.93 -2.06 -17.74
C VAL A 157 -23.75 -2.07 -18.70
N VAL A 158 -23.60 -0.97 -19.44
CA VAL A 158 -22.44 -0.71 -20.31
C VAL A 158 -21.72 0.51 -19.80
N ARG A 159 -20.48 0.31 -19.35
CA ARG A 159 -19.64 1.26 -18.62
C ARG A 159 -18.25 1.32 -19.26
N PRO A 160 -18.10 1.94 -20.45
CA PRO A 160 -16.87 1.87 -21.23
C PRO A 160 -15.66 2.36 -20.43
N GLY A 161 -14.58 1.57 -20.46
CA GLY A 161 -13.30 1.85 -19.78
C GLY A 161 -12.19 2.26 -20.75
N PHE A 162 -12.53 2.77 -21.93
CA PHE A 162 -11.56 3.12 -22.96
C PHE A 162 -10.66 4.30 -22.53
N PRO A 163 -9.37 4.27 -22.90
CA PRO A 163 -8.50 5.44 -22.81
C PRO A 163 -9.09 6.66 -23.52
N ALA A 164 -8.83 7.85 -23.00
CA ALA A 164 -9.44 9.09 -23.50
C ALA A 164 -9.06 9.40 -24.96
N ASP A 165 -7.90 8.95 -25.42
CA ASP A 165 -7.37 9.16 -26.78
C ASP A 165 -7.96 8.18 -27.82
N TRP A 166 -8.68 7.14 -27.39
CA TRP A 166 -9.31 6.20 -28.29
C TRP A 166 -10.52 6.82 -28.99
N ASN A 167 -10.47 6.82 -30.32
CA ASN A 167 -11.58 7.26 -31.16
C ASN A 167 -12.42 6.10 -31.69
N ASN A 168 -11.99 4.86 -31.50
CA ASN A 168 -12.74 3.68 -31.89
C ASN A 168 -12.33 2.46 -31.07
N ALA A 169 -13.29 1.56 -30.86
CA ALA A 169 -13.06 0.25 -30.27
C ALA A 169 -14.18 -0.69 -30.71
N SER A 170 -13.91 -1.99 -30.84
CA SER A 170 -14.95 -2.98 -31.13
C SER A 170 -14.67 -4.32 -30.48
N LEU A 171 -15.74 -4.98 -30.04
CA LEU A 171 -15.74 -6.32 -29.49
C LEU A 171 -16.83 -7.15 -30.17
N GLU A 172 -16.47 -8.36 -30.59
CA GLU A 172 -17.42 -9.36 -31.07
C GLU A 172 -17.20 -10.65 -30.29
N THR A 173 -18.25 -11.09 -29.61
CA THR A 173 -18.28 -12.34 -28.83
C THR A 173 -19.50 -13.15 -29.23
N SER A 174 -19.58 -14.40 -28.77
CA SER A 174 -20.79 -15.22 -28.86
C SER A 174 -22.04 -14.57 -28.23
N ASN A 175 -21.86 -13.57 -27.37
CA ASN A 175 -22.92 -12.99 -26.56
C ASN A 175 -23.27 -11.57 -26.97
N MET A 176 -22.42 -10.88 -27.74
CA MET A 176 -22.65 -9.48 -28.11
C MET A 176 -21.73 -8.99 -29.22
N THR A 177 -22.25 -8.09 -30.07
CA THR A 177 -21.47 -7.14 -30.88
C THR A 177 -21.50 -5.76 -30.21
N TYR A 178 -20.34 -5.14 -30.02
CA TYR A 178 -20.22 -3.78 -29.52
C TYR A 178 -19.20 -2.99 -30.35
N ARG A 179 -19.58 -1.82 -30.87
CA ARG A 179 -18.71 -0.88 -31.56
C ARG A 179 -18.85 0.51 -30.96
N PHE A 180 -17.73 1.17 -30.74
CA PHE A 180 -17.61 2.57 -30.32
C PHE A 180 -16.87 3.35 -31.39
N GLN A 181 -17.34 4.57 -31.69
CA GLN A 181 -16.67 5.54 -32.54
C GLN A 181 -16.84 6.95 -31.98
N ARG A 182 -15.79 7.77 -32.03
CA ARG A 182 -15.81 9.19 -31.68
C ARG A 182 -15.29 10.01 -32.85
N GLN A 183 -16.02 11.06 -33.19
CA GLN A 183 -15.65 12.06 -34.19
C GLN A 183 -15.91 13.45 -33.61
N GLY A 184 -14.85 14.09 -33.09
CA GLY A 184 -14.97 15.36 -32.38
C GLY A 184 -15.88 15.23 -31.16
N ALA A 185 -16.92 16.07 -31.11
CA ALA A 185 -17.91 16.11 -30.03
C ALA A 185 -19.07 15.09 -30.21
N VAL A 186 -18.96 14.14 -31.14
CA VAL A 186 -19.99 13.13 -31.39
C VAL A 186 -19.44 11.74 -31.09
N GLU A 187 -20.16 11.00 -30.25
CA GLU A 187 -19.87 9.60 -29.94
C GLU A 187 -21.02 8.70 -30.43
N HIS A 188 -20.65 7.55 -30.95
CA HIS A 188 -21.56 6.55 -31.48
C HIS A 188 -21.26 5.18 -30.85
N TYR A 189 -22.31 4.56 -30.31
CA TYR A 189 -22.26 3.25 -29.70
C TYR A 189 -23.27 2.35 -30.41
N TYR A 190 -22.78 1.30 -31.07
CA TYR A 190 -23.62 0.24 -31.63
C TYR A 190 -23.51 -1.00 -30.75
N ILE A 191 -24.63 -1.47 -30.20
CA ILE A 191 -24.67 -2.60 -29.28
C ILE A 191 -25.75 -3.58 -29.74
N LYS A 192 -25.38 -4.84 -29.92
CA LYS A 192 -26.30 -5.92 -30.29
C LYS A 192 -26.08 -7.12 -29.37
N PRO A 193 -26.87 -7.28 -28.30
CA PRO A 193 -26.77 -8.43 -27.42
C PRO A 193 -27.37 -9.70 -28.07
N PHE A 194 -26.65 -10.80 -27.96
CA PHE A 194 -27.09 -12.17 -28.30
C PHE A 194 -27.36 -12.97 -27.01
N LEU A 195 -27.99 -12.32 -26.02
CA LEU A 195 -28.26 -12.91 -24.70
C LEU A 195 -29.53 -13.73 -24.72
N LYS A 196 -29.56 -14.83 -23.95
CA LYS A 196 -30.74 -15.70 -23.83
C LYS A 196 -31.93 -15.00 -23.16
N THR A 197 -31.66 -14.00 -22.34
CA THR A 197 -32.66 -13.17 -21.64
C THR A 197 -32.51 -11.73 -22.12
N GLN A 198 -33.60 -11.13 -22.60
CA GLN A 198 -33.60 -9.70 -22.90
C GLN A 198 -33.43 -8.88 -21.62
N ALA A 199 -32.63 -7.82 -21.70
CA ALA A 199 -32.31 -6.95 -20.59
C ALA A 199 -32.46 -5.48 -20.99
N ASN A 200 -32.86 -4.64 -20.03
CA ASN A 200 -32.83 -3.19 -20.13
C ASN A 200 -31.37 -2.72 -20.16
N LEU A 201 -30.99 -2.02 -21.23
CA LEU A 201 -29.64 -1.51 -21.39
C LEU A 201 -29.50 -0.13 -20.73
N VAL A 202 -28.50 -0.01 -19.85
CA VAL A 202 -28.16 1.25 -19.17
C VAL A 202 -26.73 1.60 -19.53
N LEU A 203 -26.51 2.77 -20.13
CA LEU A 203 -25.16 3.28 -20.35
C LEU A 203 -24.78 4.19 -19.21
N GLU A 204 -23.58 3.97 -18.68
CA GLU A 204 -22.92 4.87 -17.76
C GLU A 204 -21.67 5.40 -18.44
N LEU A 205 -21.67 6.67 -18.82
CA LEU A 205 -20.67 7.23 -19.72
C LEU A 205 -19.92 8.38 -19.05
N PRO A 206 -18.58 8.42 -19.15
CA PRO A 206 -17.84 9.61 -18.77
C PRO A 206 -18.23 10.77 -19.70
N ALA A 207 -18.54 11.92 -19.12
CA ALA A 207 -18.76 13.12 -19.91
C ALA A 207 -17.42 13.70 -20.37
N THR A 208 -17.40 14.23 -21.60
CA THR A 208 -16.20 14.79 -22.22
C THR A 208 -16.25 16.32 -22.32
N HIS A 209 -17.46 16.90 -22.32
CA HIS A 209 -17.67 18.35 -22.46
C HIS A 209 -18.70 18.87 -21.44
N GLU A 210 -18.80 20.20 -21.33
CA GLU A 210 -19.61 20.94 -20.36
C GLU A 210 -21.11 20.64 -20.35
N HIS A 211 -21.67 20.17 -21.47
CA HIS A 211 -23.06 19.73 -21.51
C HIS A 211 -23.31 18.69 -22.62
N VAL A 212 -24.42 17.97 -22.45
CA VAL A 212 -24.97 17.08 -23.46
C VAL A 212 -25.94 17.90 -24.33
N SER A 213 -25.65 18.05 -25.62
CA SER A 213 -26.54 18.74 -26.55
C SER A 213 -27.73 17.86 -26.95
N ARG A 214 -27.49 16.57 -27.23
CA ARG A 214 -28.53 15.59 -27.57
C ARG A 214 -28.05 14.17 -27.38
N ILE A 215 -28.93 13.29 -26.90
CA ILE A 215 -28.75 11.84 -26.93
C ILE A 215 -29.91 11.23 -27.71
N THR A 216 -29.61 10.28 -28.59
CA THR A 216 -30.64 9.47 -29.23
C THR A 216 -30.34 7.99 -29.08
N VAL A 217 -31.39 7.19 -28.88
CA VAL A 217 -31.36 5.73 -28.93
C VAL A 217 -32.29 5.30 -30.05
N ASN A 218 -31.75 4.59 -31.05
CA ASN A 218 -32.48 4.18 -32.25
C ASN A 218 -33.18 5.37 -32.94
N GLY A 219 -32.48 6.51 -33.01
CA GLY A 219 -32.98 7.77 -33.58
C GLY A 219 -33.92 8.59 -32.68
N GLN A 220 -34.44 8.02 -31.59
CA GLN A 220 -35.37 8.71 -30.68
C GLN A 220 -34.62 9.47 -29.58
N PRO A 221 -34.95 10.75 -29.31
CA PRO A 221 -34.36 11.49 -28.20
C PRO A 221 -34.64 10.85 -26.84
N VAL A 222 -33.63 10.80 -25.98
CA VAL A 222 -33.76 10.30 -24.60
C VAL A 222 -33.16 11.28 -23.60
N SER A 223 -33.66 11.27 -22.36
CA SER A 223 -33.08 12.01 -21.24
C SER A 223 -31.93 11.25 -20.60
N TYR A 224 -31.09 11.96 -19.85
CA TYR A 224 -30.03 11.38 -19.03
C TYR A 224 -30.11 11.87 -17.59
N LYS A 225 -29.45 11.15 -16.68
CA LYS A 225 -29.20 11.58 -15.30
C LYS A 225 -27.71 11.83 -15.10
N ILE A 226 -27.35 12.73 -14.20
CA ILE A 226 -25.96 12.93 -13.78
C ILE A 226 -25.70 12.02 -12.58
N ASP A 227 -24.56 11.33 -12.58
CA ASP A 227 -24.08 10.58 -11.43
C ASP A 227 -23.52 11.55 -10.37
N GLY A 228 -24.28 11.75 -9.29
CA GLY A 228 -23.88 12.65 -8.20
C GLY A 228 -22.74 12.14 -7.32
N GLU A 229 -22.33 10.88 -7.50
CA GLU A 229 -21.22 10.25 -6.75
C GLU A 229 -20.01 9.96 -7.64
N ALA A 230 -20.04 10.37 -8.90
CA ALA A 230 -18.91 10.24 -9.80
C ALA A 230 -17.65 10.92 -9.23
N VAL A 231 -16.56 10.16 -9.14
CA VAL A 231 -15.26 10.63 -8.66
C VAL A 231 -14.29 10.76 -9.83
N GLY A 232 -13.49 11.82 -9.84
CA GLY A 232 -12.51 12.09 -10.89
C GLY A 232 -13.15 12.70 -12.13
N LYS A 233 -13.99 11.93 -12.85
CA LYS A 233 -14.66 12.36 -14.08
C LYS A 233 -16.19 12.34 -13.91
N PRO A 234 -16.94 13.37 -14.35
CA PRO A 234 -18.40 13.34 -14.30
C PRO A 234 -18.95 12.25 -15.21
N ARG A 235 -20.05 11.62 -14.79
CA ARG A 235 -20.70 10.56 -15.54
C ARG A 235 -22.17 10.85 -15.75
N ILE A 236 -22.69 10.40 -16.88
CA ILE A 236 -24.12 10.43 -17.18
C ILE A 236 -24.67 9.01 -17.29
N LEU A 237 -25.92 8.82 -16.86
CA LEU A 237 -26.67 7.59 -16.99
C LEU A 237 -27.74 7.77 -18.06
N VAL A 238 -27.73 6.88 -19.06
CA VAL A 238 -28.71 6.84 -20.16
C VAL A 238 -29.45 5.52 -20.09
N GLU A 239 -30.76 5.59 -19.83
CA GLU A 239 -31.66 4.45 -19.90
C GLU A 239 -32.05 4.21 -21.36
N ALA A 240 -31.42 3.23 -22.01
CA ALA A 240 -31.68 2.93 -23.42
C ALA A 240 -32.90 2.02 -23.64
N GLY A 241 -33.48 1.48 -22.58
CA GLY A 241 -34.65 0.61 -22.67
C GLY A 241 -34.28 -0.81 -23.06
N MET A 242 -35.31 -1.59 -23.42
CA MET A 242 -35.16 -2.95 -23.97
C MET A 242 -35.33 -2.92 -25.49
N ALA A 243 -34.29 -3.34 -26.22
CA ALA A 243 -34.30 -3.52 -27.67
C ALA A 243 -33.40 -4.69 -28.07
N ALA A 244 -33.59 -5.20 -29.30
CA ALA A 244 -32.74 -6.25 -29.87
C ALA A 244 -31.37 -5.72 -30.33
N GLU A 245 -31.30 -4.44 -30.67
CA GLU A 245 -30.09 -3.71 -31.00
C GLU A 245 -30.25 -2.23 -30.64
N TYR A 246 -29.12 -1.56 -30.45
CA TYR A 246 -29.04 -0.18 -29.99
C TYR A 246 -28.07 0.59 -30.86
N ASP A 247 -28.60 1.65 -31.48
CA ASP A 247 -27.86 2.70 -32.17
C ASP A 247 -27.91 3.96 -31.32
N ILE A 248 -26.82 4.27 -30.61
CA ILE A 248 -26.81 5.31 -29.59
C ILE A 248 -25.84 6.40 -30.01
N VAL A 249 -26.36 7.61 -30.19
CA VAL A 249 -25.58 8.77 -30.63
C VAL A 249 -25.64 9.84 -29.55
N ILE A 250 -24.48 10.32 -29.14
CA ILE A 250 -24.32 11.38 -28.14
C ILE A 250 -23.62 12.55 -28.81
N ARG A 251 -24.24 13.71 -28.70
CA ARG A 251 -23.68 14.97 -29.15
C ARG A 251 -23.38 15.82 -27.93
N TRP A 252 -22.10 16.05 -27.71
CA TRP A 252 -21.56 16.91 -26.68
C TRP A 252 -21.53 18.37 -27.15
N GLY A 253 -21.58 19.31 -26.22
CA GLY A 253 -21.46 20.74 -26.48
C GLY A 253 -20.68 21.47 -25.38
N GLY A 254 -20.23 22.68 -25.72
CA GLY A 254 -19.37 23.48 -24.85
C GLY A 254 -17.90 23.09 -24.94
N PHE A 255 -17.10 23.51 -23.97
CA PHE A 255 -15.68 23.19 -23.91
C PHE A 255 -15.42 21.80 -23.31
N SER A 256 -14.23 21.26 -23.54
CA SER A 256 -13.78 20.04 -22.87
C SER A 256 -13.73 20.24 -21.35
N LEU A 257 -14.07 19.19 -20.61
CA LEU A 257 -14.01 19.21 -19.16
C LEU A 257 -12.57 19.14 -18.66
N LYS A 258 -12.29 19.85 -17.56
CA LYS A 258 -11.05 19.74 -16.78
C LYS A 258 -11.34 18.92 -15.53
N TYR A 259 -10.57 17.88 -15.29
CA TYR A 259 -10.83 16.91 -14.21
C TYR A 259 -9.54 16.41 -13.56
N GLU A 260 -8.44 17.11 -13.77
CA GLU A 260 -7.15 16.82 -13.16
C GLU A 260 -7.26 16.96 -11.64
N PRO A 261 -6.75 15.99 -10.87
CA PRO A 261 -6.71 16.09 -9.41
C PRO A 261 -5.95 17.33 -8.96
N LEU A 262 -6.39 17.91 -7.84
CA LEU A 262 -5.61 18.95 -7.17
C LEU A 262 -4.61 18.30 -6.20
N SER A 263 -3.57 19.03 -5.82
CA SER A 263 -2.56 18.52 -4.89
C SER A 263 -2.13 19.58 -3.88
N VAL A 264 -1.86 19.14 -2.64
CA VAL A 264 -1.32 20.00 -1.58
C VAL A 264 -0.46 19.18 -0.62
N THR A 265 0.69 19.73 -0.23
CA THR A 265 1.58 19.16 0.78
C THR A 265 1.57 20.07 1.99
N VAL A 266 1.38 19.50 3.18
CA VAL A 266 1.30 20.28 4.42
C VAL A 266 1.76 19.45 5.61
N PRO A 267 2.50 20.04 6.57
CA PRO A 267 2.82 19.35 7.80
C PRO A 267 1.57 19.03 8.63
N GLN A 268 1.61 17.91 9.37
CA GLN A 268 0.56 17.56 10.31
C GLN A 268 0.34 18.71 11.34
N GLY A 269 -0.92 18.97 11.68
CA GLY A 269 -1.36 20.06 12.55
C GLY A 269 -1.36 21.45 11.92
N HIS A 270 -0.90 21.61 10.67
CA HIS A 270 -0.78 22.92 10.04
C HIS A 270 -1.95 23.22 9.09
N ARG A 271 -2.23 24.53 8.95
CA ARG A 271 -3.26 25.06 8.07
C ARG A 271 -2.74 25.18 6.64
N PHE A 272 -3.58 24.82 5.68
CA PHE A 272 -3.36 25.06 4.25
C PHE A 272 -4.58 25.72 3.61
N THR A 273 -4.35 26.36 2.47
CA THR A 273 -5.41 26.90 1.60
C THR A 273 -5.26 26.30 0.21
N LEU A 274 -6.32 25.66 -0.26
CA LEU A 274 -6.46 25.12 -1.61
C LEU A 274 -7.26 26.10 -2.46
N ASN A 275 -6.65 26.57 -3.55
CA ASN A 275 -7.35 27.32 -4.59
C ASN A 275 -7.97 26.34 -5.59
N ALA A 276 -9.29 26.37 -5.71
CA ALA A 276 -10.02 25.47 -6.60
C ALA A 276 -11.18 26.22 -7.28
N PRO A 277 -10.88 27.02 -8.34
CA PRO A 277 -11.89 27.73 -9.09
C PRO A 277 -12.93 26.76 -9.69
N GLY A 278 -14.21 26.90 -9.32
CA GLY A 278 -15.28 25.99 -9.74
C GLY A 278 -15.71 24.95 -8.68
N VAL A 279 -15.03 24.90 -7.53
CA VAL A 279 -15.46 24.11 -6.38
C VAL A 279 -16.65 24.78 -5.68
N TYR A 280 -17.71 24.00 -5.48
CA TYR A 280 -18.84 24.32 -4.63
C TYR A 280 -18.55 23.86 -3.20
N TYR A 281 -19.17 24.56 -2.24
CA TYR A 281 -19.00 24.50 -0.78
C TYR A 281 -19.12 23.13 -0.09
N SER A 282 -19.21 22.03 -0.83
CA SER A 282 -19.27 20.67 -0.31
C SER A 282 -17.93 19.95 -0.49
N TRP A 283 -17.53 19.23 0.54
CA TRP A 283 -16.34 18.39 0.56
C TRP A 283 -16.66 17.07 1.26
N LYS A 284 -15.86 16.04 0.98
CA LYS A 284 -15.92 14.73 1.63
C LYS A 284 -14.51 14.32 2.02
N ASP A 285 -14.34 13.82 3.24
CA ASP A 285 -13.07 13.32 3.75
C ASP A 285 -13.26 11.95 4.40
N PRO A 286 -13.34 10.87 3.61
CA PRO A 286 -13.52 9.52 4.15
C PRO A 286 -12.35 9.07 5.04
N GLN A 287 -11.16 9.66 4.88
CA GLN A 287 -9.96 9.33 5.67
C GLN A 287 -9.84 10.15 6.97
N GLN A 288 -10.72 11.13 7.18
CA GLN A 288 -10.75 11.98 8.37
C GLN A 288 -9.41 12.69 8.63
N VAL A 289 -8.79 13.19 7.56
CA VAL A 289 -7.49 13.88 7.60
C VAL A 289 -7.60 15.38 7.82
N LEU A 290 -8.78 15.96 7.71
CA LEU A 290 -9.02 17.40 7.82
C LEU A 290 -9.76 17.79 9.11
N THR A 291 -9.41 18.94 9.66
CA THR A 291 -10.15 19.65 10.72
C THR A 291 -10.24 21.15 10.42
N GLU A 292 -11.17 21.86 11.09
CA GLU A 292 -11.37 23.30 10.91
C GLU A 292 -11.55 23.72 9.44
N VAL A 293 -12.33 22.92 8.69
CA VAL A 293 -12.57 23.16 7.27
C VAL A 293 -13.49 24.37 7.11
N SER A 294 -13.03 25.33 6.31
CA SER A 294 -13.78 26.52 5.91
C SER A 294 -13.72 26.67 4.39
N THR A 295 -14.87 26.88 3.78
CA THR A 295 -14.98 27.10 2.33
C THR A 295 -15.47 28.52 2.05
N LYS A 296 -14.76 29.25 1.19
CA LYS A 296 -15.14 30.59 0.72
C LYS A 296 -14.85 30.68 -0.77
N GLU A 297 -15.83 31.06 -1.59
CA GLU A 297 -15.75 31.29 -3.04
C GLU A 297 -14.48 30.77 -3.74
N GLY A 298 -14.47 29.50 -4.14
CA GLY A 298 -13.36 28.89 -4.88
C GLY A 298 -12.10 28.60 -4.06
N GLN A 299 -12.16 28.71 -2.73
CA GLN A 299 -11.10 28.34 -1.80
C GLN A 299 -11.60 27.43 -0.68
N LEU A 300 -10.77 26.47 -0.32
CA LEU A 300 -10.93 25.63 0.86
C LEU A 300 -9.72 25.83 1.77
N THR A 301 -9.95 26.20 3.01
CA THR A 301 -8.93 26.27 4.06
C THR A 301 -9.20 25.20 5.10
N ALA A 302 -8.18 24.44 5.50
CA ALA A 302 -8.31 23.37 6.49
C ALA A 302 -6.99 23.16 7.25
N ILE A 303 -7.05 22.42 8.36
CA ILE A 303 -5.88 21.90 9.07
C ILE A 303 -5.77 20.40 8.79
N ALA A 304 -4.57 19.92 8.44
CA ALA A 304 -4.30 18.50 8.23
C ALA A 304 -3.97 17.81 9.57
N LYS A 305 -4.91 17.07 10.18
CA LYS A 305 -4.76 16.45 11.50
C LYS A 305 -4.72 14.92 11.50
N GLY A 306 -5.17 14.26 10.44
CA GLY A 306 -5.21 12.79 10.39
C GLY A 306 -3.84 12.13 10.23
N VAL A 307 -3.84 10.84 9.88
CA VAL A 307 -2.63 10.01 9.72
C VAL A 307 -1.73 10.58 8.61
N MET A 308 -0.43 10.72 8.89
CA MET A 308 0.60 11.19 7.95
C MET A 308 0.73 10.29 6.70
N GLY A 309 1.24 10.81 5.60
CA GLY A 309 1.46 10.13 4.33
C GLY A 309 0.55 10.62 3.21
N GLN A 310 0.45 9.85 2.13
CA GLN A 310 -0.39 10.18 0.97
C GLN A 310 -1.87 9.93 1.28
N ARG A 311 -2.67 10.98 1.23
CA ARG A 311 -4.09 10.98 1.57
C ARG A 311 -4.91 11.59 0.44
N THR A 312 -6.22 11.40 0.49
CA THR A 312 -7.12 11.99 -0.49
C THR A 312 -8.42 12.40 0.17
N PHE A 313 -8.82 13.64 -0.07
CA PHE A 313 -10.19 14.10 0.19
C PHE A 313 -10.81 14.58 -1.12
N PHE A 314 -12.08 14.95 -1.10
CA PHE A 314 -12.83 15.26 -2.30
C PHE A 314 -13.57 16.58 -2.15
N VAL A 315 -13.66 17.32 -3.24
CA VAL A 315 -14.40 18.58 -3.32
C VAL A 315 -15.42 18.49 -4.46
N LEU A 316 -16.63 18.98 -4.23
CA LEU A 316 -17.67 18.96 -5.26
C LEU A 316 -17.36 20.05 -6.29
N TYR A 317 -17.04 19.63 -7.52
CA TYR A 317 -16.67 20.51 -8.62
C TYR A 317 -17.82 20.66 -9.61
N ARG A 318 -17.93 21.84 -10.24
CA ARG A 318 -18.91 22.10 -11.30
C ARG A 318 -18.25 22.80 -12.48
N GLN A 319 -18.50 22.28 -13.68
CA GLN A 319 -18.18 22.94 -14.93
C GLN A 319 -19.39 22.82 -15.87
N GLY A 320 -19.87 23.96 -16.38
CA GLY A 320 -21.09 24.02 -17.18
C GLY A 320 -22.31 23.43 -16.46
N GLY A 321 -22.96 22.47 -17.12
CA GLY A 321 -24.16 21.78 -16.61
C GLY A 321 -23.88 20.55 -15.74
N LEU A 322 -22.61 20.20 -15.52
CA LEU A 322 -22.21 18.96 -14.88
C LEU A 322 -21.52 19.21 -13.53
N HIS A 323 -21.64 18.26 -12.61
CA HIS A 323 -20.95 18.26 -11.33
C HIS A 323 -20.42 16.85 -11.01
N TRP A 324 -19.32 16.80 -10.27
CA TRP A 324 -18.68 15.56 -9.83
C TRP A 324 -17.72 15.83 -8.67
N TRP A 325 -17.25 14.78 -8.02
CA TRP A 325 -16.28 14.88 -6.94
C TRP A 325 -14.86 14.88 -7.50
N LEU A 326 -14.17 16.01 -7.38
CA LEU A 326 -12.78 16.14 -7.77
C LEU A 326 -11.89 15.66 -6.61
N PRO A 327 -10.98 14.70 -6.83
CA PRO A 327 -10.03 14.28 -5.82
C PRO A 327 -8.98 15.37 -5.56
N VAL A 328 -8.65 15.55 -4.29
CA VAL A 328 -7.52 16.36 -3.84
C VAL A 328 -6.52 15.45 -3.16
N HIS A 329 -5.34 15.30 -3.76
CA HIS A 329 -4.24 14.54 -3.19
C HIS A 329 -3.56 15.39 -2.12
N LEU A 330 -3.57 14.90 -0.89
CA LEU A 330 -3.03 15.57 0.28
C LEU A 330 -1.83 14.78 0.78
N ASN A 331 -0.62 15.33 0.70
CA ASN A 331 0.53 14.74 1.36
C ASN A 331 0.71 15.36 2.75
N VAL A 332 0.38 14.59 3.80
CA VAL A 332 0.52 15.01 5.19
C VAL A 332 1.91 14.62 5.69
N THR A 333 2.81 15.58 5.80
CA THR A 333 4.20 15.34 6.20
C THR A 333 4.41 15.49 7.70
N PRO A 334 5.49 14.93 8.29
CA PRO A 334 5.90 15.34 9.62
C PRO A 334 6.31 16.82 9.62
N LEU A 335 6.11 17.51 10.75
CA LEU A 335 6.60 18.88 10.92
C LEU A 335 8.12 18.94 10.84
N LEU A 336 8.79 17.95 11.43
CA LEU A 336 10.24 17.83 11.43
C LEU A 336 10.64 16.61 10.62
N ASP A 337 11.37 16.85 9.54
CA ASP A 337 11.98 15.80 8.72
C ASP A 337 13.42 15.57 9.18
N TRP A 338 13.67 14.41 9.80
CA TRP A 338 14.94 14.08 10.43
C TRP A 338 15.68 13.05 9.59
N GLN A 339 16.97 13.26 9.40
CA GLN A 339 17.81 12.40 8.59
C GLN A 339 19.11 12.07 9.33
N HIS A 340 19.57 10.83 9.20
CA HIS A 340 20.89 10.40 9.65
C HIS A 340 21.39 9.25 8.79
N ASP A 341 22.71 9.07 8.75
CA ASP A 341 23.34 7.87 8.18
C ASP A 341 23.40 6.77 9.24
N ALA A 342 22.59 5.72 9.06
CA ALA A 342 22.52 4.57 9.97
C ALA A 342 23.80 3.71 9.93
N GLU A 343 24.58 3.81 8.85
CA GLU A 343 25.81 3.05 8.65
C GLU A 343 27.08 3.90 8.91
N GLY A 344 26.91 5.20 9.14
CA GLY A 344 28.01 6.14 9.35
C GLY A 344 28.86 5.79 10.58
N LYS A 345 30.18 6.02 10.50
CA LYS A 345 31.12 5.81 11.62
C LYS A 345 31.02 6.87 12.72
N MET A 346 30.33 7.97 12.44
CA MET A 346 30.06 9.06 13.38
C MET A 346 28.57 9.40 13.29
N LEU A 347 27.97 9.75 14.43
CA LEU A 347 26.60 10.19 14.44
C LEU A 347 26.52 11.60 13.86
N ALA A 348 25.77 11.76 12.79
CA ALA A 348 25.41 13.05 12.21
C ALA A 348 23.90 13.04 11.94
N VAL A 349 23.20 14.00 12.53
CA VAL A 349 21.75 14.14 12.38
C VAL A 349 21.46 15.52 11.84
N THR A 350 20.64 15.58 10.79
CA THR A 350 20.06 16.82 10.29
C THR A 350 18.55 16.80 10.49
N VAL A 351 17.97 17.98 10.66
CA VAL A 351 16.52 18.14 10.75
C VAL A 351 16.07 19.35 9.95
N THR A 352 15.00 19.19 9.19
CA THR A 352 14.34 20.27 8.45
C THR A 352 12.99 20.55 9.08
N ASN A 353 12.75 21.79 9.52
CA ASN A 353 11.44 22.23 9.98
C ASN A 353 10.58 22.63 8.78
N GLN A 354 9.56 21.84 8.46
CA GLN A 354 8.65 22.06 7.34
C GLN A 354 7.57 23.12 7.64
N GLY A 355 7.53 23.65 8.87
CA GLY A 355 6.60 24.69 9.29
C GLY A 355 7.01 26.07 8.78
N GLN A 356 6.06 27.01 8.78
CA GLN A 356 6.25 28.39 8.31
C GLN A 356 6.90 29.33 9.35
N GLN A 357 7.17 28.83 10.56
CA GLN A 357 7.73 29.61 11.66
C GLN A 357 8.88 28.83 12.30
N PRO A 358 9.91 29.52 12.84
CA PRO A 358 10.98 28.86 13.56
C PRO A 358 10.44 28.21 14.83
N LEU A 359 11.02 27.07 15.21
CA LEU A 359 10.71 26.43 16.49
C LEU A 359 11.80 26.79 17.49
N VAL A 360 11.39 27.30 18.66
CA VAL A 360 12.30 27.63 19.75
C VAL A 360 11.98 26.77 20.96
N GLY A 361 13.00 26.16 21.54
CA GLY A 361 12.82 25.27 22.67
C GLY A 361 14.13 24.75 23.24
N THR A 362 14.02 23.79 24.16
CA THR A 362 15.16 23.11 24.76
C THR A 362 15.49 21.85 23.97
N LEU A 363 16.75 21.72 23.53
CA LEU A 363 17.25 20.55 22.83
C LEU A 363 17.89 19.57 23.81
N TRP A 364 17.44 18.32 23.75
CA TRP A 364 17.96 17.20 24.52
C TRP A 364 18.56 16.13 23.60
N PHE A 365 19.58 15.46 24.10
CA PHE A 365 20.22 14.32 23.47
C PHE A 365 20.51 13.25 24.52
N ASN A 366 19.96 12.04 24.32
CA ASN A 366 20.08 10.91 25.25
C ASN A 366 19.78 11.29 26.72
N GLY A 367 18.74 12.09 26.94
CA GLY A 367 18.29 12.55 28.26
C GLY A 367 19.14 13.66 28.90
N LYS A 368 20.16 14.19 28.20
CA LYS A 368 20.94 15.36 28.62
C LYS A 368 20.57 16.58 27.80
N ARG A 369 20.50 17.74 28.46
CA ARG A 369 20.20 19.01 27.82
C ARG A 369 21.43 19.53 27.09
N LEU A 370 21.34 19.69 25.77
CA LEU A 370 22.41 20.27 24.95
C LEU A 370 22.31 21.80 24.86
N ALA A 371 21.10 22.33 24.74
CA ALA A 371 20.86 23.77 24.64
C ALA A 371 19.49 24.14 25.24
N GLU A 372 19.45 25.20 26.04
CA GLU A 372 18.22 25.69 26.68
C GLU A 372 17.34 26.49 25.72
N HIS A 373 17.96 27.30 24.86
CA HIS A 373 17.32 28.15 23.86
C HIS A 373 17.82 27.79 22.46
N PHE A 374 17.47 26.59 22.00
CA PHE A 374 17.75 26.14 20.64
C PHE A 374 16.70 26.69 19.69
N SER A 375 17.12 27.32 18.59
CA SER A 375 16.25 27.80 17.53
C SER A 375 16.45 26.96 16.28
N LEU A 376 15.38 26.34 15.81
CA LEU A 376 15.33 25.60 14.57
C LEU A 376 14.65 26.47 13.50
N PRO A 377 15.39 27.00 12.50
CA PRO A 377 14.83 27.85 11.45
C PRO A 377 13.75 27.13 10.63
N SER A 378 12.84 27.91 10.04
CA SER A 378 11.77 27.41 9.16
C SER A 378 12.32 27.11 7.77
N CYS A 379 11.85 26.01 7.16
CA CYS A 379 12.15 25.58 5.80
C CYS A 379 13.65 25.43 5.48
N GLU A 380 14.48 25.21 6.48
CA GLU A 380 15.93 25.07 6.35
C GLU A 380 16.41 23.79 7.05
N GLN A 381 17.33 23.08 6.39
CA GLN A 381 17.99 21.92 6.97
C GLN A 381 19.05 22.38 7.98
N THR A 382 18.94 21.92 9.22
CA THR A 382 19.84 22.26 10.32
C THR A 382 20.58 21.02 10.81
N ALA A 383 21.91 21.09 10.90
CA ALA A 383 22.71 20.06 11.55
C ALA A 383 22.58 20.18 13.08
N LEU A 384 22.30 19.06 13.75
CA LEU A 384 22.14 19.05 15.20
C LEU A 384 23.49 18.87 15.91
N PRO A 385 23.69 19.55 17.06
CA PRO A 385 24.87 19.30 17.88
C PRO A 385 24.89 17.87 18.40
N VAL A 386 26.08 17.28 18.44
CA VAL A 386 26.34 15.92 18.94
C VAL A 386 27.41 16.01 20.02
N GLU A 387 27.10 15.56 21.23
CA GLU A 387 28.10 15.41 22.29
C GLU A 387 28.66 13.98 22.28
N SER A 388 29.90 13.82 21.84
CA SER A 388 30.55 12.50 21.67
C SER A 388 30.55 11.64 22.95
N SER A 389 30.60 12.26 24.13
CA SER A 389 30.54 11.59 25.43
C SER A 389 29.19 10.88 25.69
N LEU A 390 28.13 11.35 25.03
CA LEU A 390 26.74 10.88 25.17
C LEU A 390 26.31 9.98 24.03
N VAL A 391 27.06 9.93 22.93
CA VAL A 391 26.81 9.02 21.81
C VAL A 391 26.92 7.57 22.29
N ARG A 392 26.02 6.72 21.82
CA ARG A 392 25.97 5.31 22.17
C ARG A 392 25.63 4.49 20.94
N LEU A 393 26.03 3.23 20.96
CA LEU A 393 25.66 2.29 19.91
C LEU A 393 24.17 1.93 19.97
N GLY A 394 23.53 1.81 18.81
CA GLY A 394 22.10 1.59 18.66
C GLY A 394 21.35 2.93 18.67
N THR A 395 20.27 3.03 19.44
CA THR A 395 19.34 4.18 19.42
C THR A 395 19.93 5.43 20.05
N ASN A 396 20.05 6.56 19.35
CA ASN A 396 20.41 7.85 19.94
C ASN A 396 19.24 8.82 19.82
N ARG A 397 18.66 9.22 20.95
CA ARG A 397 17.41 9.98 20.98
C ARG A 397 17.67 11.48 21.08
N TYR A 398 17.18 12.22 20.10
CA TYR A 398 17.00 13.66 20.18
C TYR A 398 15.60 13.99 20.70
N SER A 399 15.47 15.07 21.47
CA SER A 399 14.17 15.64 21.83
C SER A 399 14.22 17.16 21.81
N LEU A 400 13.39 17.78 20.97
CA LEU A 400 13.16 19.23 20.98
C LEU A 400 11.87 19.50 21.75
N VAL A 401 12.00 20.08 22.94
CA VAL A 401 10.87 20.45 23.80
C VAL A 401 10.57 21.93 23.60
N THR A 402 9.45 22.23 22.95
CA THR A 402 8.92 23.60 22.79
C THR A 402 7.85 23.88 23.85
N ALA A 403 7.28 25.08 23.86
CA ALA A 403 6.19 25.44 24.78
C ALA A 403 4.96 24.53 24.64
N ASP A 404 4.66 24.10 23.40
CA ASP A 404 3.40 23.43 23.08
C ASP A 404 3.57 21.93 22.77
N SER A 405 4.80 21.44 22.55
CA SER A 405 5.03 20.08 22.06
C SER A 405 6.43 19.55 22.36
N THR A 406 6.58 18.23 22.32
CA THR A 406 7.88 17.54 22.35
C THR A 406 8.05 16.73 21.09
N TYR A 407 9.09 17.02 20.32
CA TYR A 407 9.43 16.29 19.11
C TYR A 407 10.61 15.37 19.39
N THR A 408 10.43 14.06 19.21
CA THR A 408 11.48 13.06 19.46
C THR A 408 11.92 12.37 18.18
N TYR A 409 13.20 12.08 18.07
CA TYR A 409 13.76 11.32 16.96
C TYR A 409 14.81 10.34 17.46
N ASP A 410 14.71 9.08 17.01
CA ASP A 410 15.64 8.01 17.33
C ASP A 410 16.57 7.74 16.14
N ALA A 411 17.80 8.23 16.23
CA ALA A 411 18.86 7.93 15.27
C ALA A 411 19.52 6.59 15.66
N ILE A 412 19.15 5.51 14.98
CA ILE A 412 19.65 4.15 15.27
C ILE A 412 20.90 3.89 14.41
N ASN A 413 22.06 3.74 15.04
CA ASN A 413 23.30 3.43 14.35
C ASN A 413 24.16 2.45 15.17
N TRP A 414 24.44 1.27 14.61
CA TRP A 414 25.19 0.18 15.25
C TRP A 414 26.70 0.20 14.96
N ASN A 415 27.17 1.18 14.17
CA ASN A 415 28.58 1.33 13.75
C ASN A 415 29.33 2.43 14.53
N LEU A 416 28.69 3.02 15.55
CA LEU A 416 29.28 4.07 16.38
C LEU A 416 30.27 3.51 17.40
N SER A 417 31.35 4.24 17.66
CA SER A 417 32.25 3.92 18.76
C SER A 417 31.58 4.16 20.12
N GLN A 418 31.73 3.22 21.04
CA GLN A 418 31.30 3.37 22.42
C GLN A 418 32.35 4.17 23.23
N PRO A 419 31.94 5.00 24.20
CA PRO A 419 32.88 5.63 25.13
C PRO A 419 33.67 4.61 25.95
N ASP A 420 34.93 4.93 26.27
CA ASP A 420 35.87 4.03 26.98
C ASP A 420 35.41 3.59 28.38
N LYS A 421 34.46 4.32 29.00
CA LYS A 421 33.99 4.09 30.37
C LYS A 421 32.51 3.67 30.42
N LEU A 422 32.16 2.59 29.71
CA LEU A 422 30.86 1.95 29.86
C LEU A 422 30.94 0.68 30.69
N ALA A 423 30.03 0.57 31.66
CA ALA A 423 29.79 -0.66 32.39
C ALA A 423 28.62 -1.40 31.74
N TYR A 424 28.86 -2.65 31.36
CA TYR A 424 27.82 -3.57 30.91
C TYR A 424 27.54 -4.58 32.02
N GLU A 425 26.26 -4.81 32.30
CA GLU A 425 25.79 -5.83 33.24
C GLU A 425 24.99 -6.89 32.47
N PRO A 426 25.62 -8.02 32.08
CA PRO A 426 24.90 -9.11 31.43
C PRO A 426 23.90 -9.74 32.40
N VAL A 427 22.63 -9.80 31.99
CA VAL A 427 21.59 -10.54 32.72
C VAL A 427 21.62 -11.98 32.24
N SER A 428 21.89 -12.92 33.16
CA SER A 428 21.84 -14.34 32.84
C SER A 428 20.39 -14.82 32.71
N LEU A 429 20.07 -15.44 31.58
CA LEU A 429 18.75 -16.01 31.29
C LEU A 429 18.72 -17.55 31.42
N THR A 430 19.80 -18.16 31.93
CA THR A 430 20.00 -19.62 31.91
C THR A 430 18.87 -20.40 32.58
N SER A 431 18.33 -19.90 33.69
CA SER A 431 17.21 -20.54 34.41
C SER A 431 15.87 -20.44 33.68
N HIS A 432 15.76 -19.60 32.65
CA HIS A 432 14.54 -19.35 31.89
C HIS A 432 14.56 -19.98 30.49
N TYR A 433 15.72 -20.44 30.00
CA TYR A 433 15.78 -21.09 28.70
C TYR A 433 14.95 -22.37 28.70
N ASN A 434 14.10 -22.52 27.68
CA ASN A 434 13.23 -23.68 27.50
C ASN A 434 13.61 -24.55 26.30
N ASP A 435 14.51 -24.08 25.43
CA ASP A 435 15.01 -24.87 24.30
C ASP A 435 16.37 -24.37 23.77
N ALA A 436 16.94 -25.14 22.84
CA ALA A 436 18.01 -24.67 21.96
C ALA A 436 17.41 -24.05 20.69
N ILE A 437 17.90 -22.89 20.28
CA ILE A 437 17.35 -22.13 19.14
C ILE A 437 17.37 -22.93 17.83
N ARG A 438 18.37 -23.79 17.65
CA ARG A 438 18.47 -24.71 16.49
C ARG A 438 17.29 -25.67 16.35
N ASN A 439 16.56 -25.92 17.44
CA ASN A 439 15.40 -26.80 17.44
C ASN A 439 14.11 -26.07 17.05
N ILE A 440 14.11 -24.75 16.79
CA ILE A 440 12.88 -23.99 16.55
C ILE A 440 12.01 -24.60 15.45
N PHE A 441 12.61 -25.16 14.39
CA PHE A 441 11.89 -25.84 13.30
C PHE A 441 12.01 -27.37 13.32
N ALA A 442 12.16 -27.99 14.48
CA ALA A 442 12.15 -29.45 14.57
C ALA A 442 10.77 -30.01 14.22
N TYR A 443 10.74 -31.13 13.48
CA TYR A 443 9.50 -31.82 13.10
C TYR A 443 8.66 -32.21 14.32
N GLY A 444 7.35 -32.05 14.21
CA GLY A 444 6.39 -32.41 15.26
C GLY A 444 6.27 -31.43 16.42
N LYS A 445 6.96 -30.28 16.39
CA LYS A 445 6.89 -29.30 17.49
C LYS A 445 5.57 -28.56 17.59
N TYR A 446 4.96 -28.20 16.48
CA TYR A 446 3.79 -27.34 16.40
C TYR A 446 2.58 -28.15 15.93
N LEU A 447 2.15 -29.09 16.78
CA LEU A 447 1.06 -30.01 16.48
C LEU A 447 -0.30 -29.42 16.84
N THR A 448 -0.41 -28.73 17.98
CA THR A 448 -1.69 -28.26 18.52
C THR A 448 -1.57 -26.85 19.13
N PRO A 449 -2.64 -26.04 19.09
CA PRO A 449 -3.99 -26.36 18.63
C PRO A 449 -4.14 -26.38 17.10
N ARG A 450 -5.09 -27.17 16.59
CA ARG A 450 -5.51 -27.16 15.18
C ARG A 450 -7.02 -27.11 15.08
N TRP A 451 -7.51 -26.46 14.02
CA TRP A 451 -8.93 -26.49 13.70
C TRP A 451 -9.37 -27.94 13.40
N PRO A 452 -10.50 -28.42 13.94
CA PRO A 452 -10.91 -29.81 13.79
C PRO A 452 -11.40 -30.17 12.38
N TYR A 453 -11.56 -29.18 11.49
CA TYR A 453 -12.00 -29.37 10.11
C TYR A 453 -10.84 -29.20 9.13
N THR A 454 -10.99 -29.74 7.93
CA THR A 454 -9.98 -29.70 6.87
C THR A 454 -9.66 -28.26 6.46
N THR A 455 -8.40 -27.86 6.64
CA THR A 455 -7.86 -26.58 6.19
C THR A 455 -6.48 -26.79 5.57
N LEU A 456 -5.99 -25.79 4.81
CA LEU A 456 -4.56 -25.71 4.52
C LEU A 456 -3.83 -25.44 5.84
N GLN A 457 -3.10 -26.45 6.30
CA GLN A 457 -2.49 -26.47 7.62
C GLN A 457 -1.02 -26.05 7.55
N VAL A 458 -0.57 -25.26 8.55
CA VAL A 458 0.88 -25.02 8.76
C VAL A 458 1.56 -26.35 9.06
N PRO A 459 2.70 -26.67 8.42
CA PRO A 459 3.44 -27.90 8.72
C PRO A 459 3.81 -28.03 10.21
N THR A 460 3.99 -29.27 10.68
CA THR A 460 4.20 -29.57 12.12
C THR A 460 5.50 -29.01 12.71
N GLN A 461 6.40 -28.54 11.87
CA GLN A 461 7.64 -27.86 12.22
C GLN A 461 7.51 -26.34 12.24
N GLY A 462 6.29 -25.80 12.09
CA GLY A 462 6.00 -24.36 12.20
C GLY A 462 6.46 -23.53 11.00
N MET A 463 7.08 -24.18 10.01
CA MET A 463 7.63 -23.57 8.80
C MET A 463 7.39 -24.47 7.58
N GLY A 464 7.24 -23.86 6.41
CA GLY A 464 6.96 -24.51 5.13
C GLY A 464 5.61 -24.09 4.56
N GLN A 465 5.42 -24.32 3.26
CA GLN A 465 4.20 -23.94 2.53
C GLN A 465 3.40 -25.18 2.10
N TRP A 466 2.15 -25.01 1.68
CA TRP A 466 1.31 -26.12 1.23
C TRP A 466 1.91 -26.92 0.06
N CYS A 467 2.57 -26.24 -0.90
CA CYS A 467 3.23 -26.87 -2.04
C CYS A 467 4.69 -27.29 -1.75
N HIS A 468 5.28 -26.74 -0.68
CA HIS A 468 6.65 -27.02 -0.26
C HIS A 468 6.72 -27.23 1.26
N PRO A 469 6.06 -28.29 1.79
CA PRO A 469 5.91 -28.47 3.24
C PRO A 469 7.23 -28.76 3.93
N ALA A 470 8.24 -29.25 3.21
CA ALA A 470 9.57 -29.56 3.75
C ALA A 470 10.58 -28.39 3.63
N SER A 471 10.16 -27.21 3.14
CA SER A 471 11.05 -26.05 3.05
C SER A 471 11.35 -25.52 4.44
N LEU A 472 12.62 -25.64 4.87
CA LEU A 472 13.09 -25.28 6.19
C LEU A 472 14.35 -24.42 6.12
N SER A 473 14.39 -23.36 6.92
CA SER A 473 15.63 -22.65 7.20
C SER A 473 16.44 -23.42 8.22
N THR A 474 17.70 -23.76 7.89
CA THR A 474 18.61 -24.40 8.85
C THR A 474 19.07 -23.36 9.87
N ILE A 475 18.80 -23.60 11.15
CA ILE A 475 19.26 -22.74 12.25
C ILE A 475 20.44 -23.43 12.93
N ASP A 476 21.61 -22.78 12.88
CA ASP A 476 22.86 -23.29 13.43
C ASP A 476 23.44 -22.31 14.46
N ASP A 477 23.62 -22.77 15.69
CA ASP A 477 24.16 -21.97 16.79
C ASP A 477 25.64 -22.28 17.13
N ARG A 478 26.30 -23.20 16.40
CA ARG A 478 27.67 -23.66 16.73
C ARG A 478 28.70 -22.54 16.82
N GLY A 479 28.63 -21.55 15.92
CA GLY A 479 29.53 -20.39 15.95
C GLY A 479 29.36 -19.57 17.24
N LEU A 480 28.11 -19.34 17.65
CA LEU A 480 27.77 -18.64 18.88
C LEU A 480 28.25 -19.41 20.13
N ARG A 481 28.02 -20.72 20.16
CA ARG A 481 28.51 -21.62 21.23
C ARG A 481 30.03 -21.62 21.36
N THR A 482 30.72 -21.71 20.22
CA THR A 482 32.19 -21.72 20.18
C THR A 482 32.77 -20.43 20.70
N LYS A 483 32.16 -19.28 20.34
CA LYS A 483 32.57 -17.97 20.85
C LYS A 483 32.26 -17.79 22.34
N ALA A 484 31.18 -18.38 22.84
CA ALA A 484 30.82 -18.31 24.25
C ALA A 484 31.78 -19.11 25.15
N GLY A 485 32.20 -20.29 24.67
CA GLY A 485 33.17 -21.15 25.34
C GLY A 485 32.82 -21.44 26.81
N THR A 486 33.85 -21.62 27.63
CA THR A 486 33.70 -21.82 29.08
C THR A 486 33.36 -20.54 29.83
N GLU A 487 33.51 -19.37 29.19
CA GLU A 487 33.15 -18.08 29.79
C GLU A 487 31.63 -17.86 29.85
N GLY A 488 30.84 -18.62 29.08
CA GLY A 488 29.38 -18.48 29.04
C GLY A 488 28.92 -17.11 28.55
N ARG A 489 29.74 -16.47 27.71
CA ARG A 489 29.55 -15.09 27.25
C ARG A 489 30.16 -14.88 25.88
N ILE A 490 29.45 -14.16 25.02
CA ILE A 490 29.99 -13.64 23.76
C ILE A 490 30.09 -12.13 23.83
N THR A 491 31.16 -11.57 23.28
CA THR A 491 31.28 -10.13 23.05
C THR A 491 31.18 -9.87 21.56
N PHE A 492 30.18 -9.09 21.15
CA PHE A 492 29.98 -8.73 19.75
C PHE A 492 31.10 -7.80 19.26
N PRO A 493 31.34 -7.67 17.94
CA PRO A 493 32.33 -6.72 17.38
C PRO A 493 32.17 -5.29 17.91
N GLN A 494 30.95 -4.92 18.25
CA GLN A 494 30.52 -3.67 18.86
C GLN A 494 30.94 -3.50 20.34
N GLY A 495 31.56 -4.51 20.96
CA GLY A 495 31.96 -4.51 22.38
C GLY A 495 30.84 -4.84 23.37
N ILE A 496 29.64 -5.20 22.90
CA ILE A 496 28.49 -5.53 23.77
C ILE A 496 28.58 -7.01 24.20
N PRO A 497 28.62 -7.31 25.51
CA PRO A 497 28.61 -8.67 26.00
C PRO A 497 27.19 -9.23 26.15
N PHE A 498 26.97 -10.46 25.71
CA PHE A 498 25.75 -11.23 25.94
C PHE A 498 26.08 -12.54 26.66
N ALA A 499 25.37 -12.84 27.75
CA ALA A 499 25.46 -14.12 28.44
C ALA A 499 24.75 -15.19 27.61
N THR A 500 25.44 -16.30 27.31
CA THR A 500 24.89 -17.44 26.57
C THR A 500 25.76 -18.68 26.79
N PRO A 501 25.21 -19.90 26.92
CA PRO A 501 26.01 -21.07 27.23
C PRO A 501 26.87 -21.50 26.04
N GLY A 502 28.15 -21.81 26.28
CA GLY A 502 29.02 -22.41 25.25
C GLY A 502 28.84 -23.93 25.07
N ASP A 503 28.21 -24.60 26.03
CA ASP A 503 27.86 -26.01 25.91
C ASP A 503 26.80 -26.23 24.84
N SER A 504 27.13 -27.07 23.85
CA SER A 504 26.23 -27.41 22.75
C SER A 504 24.96 -28.13 23.19
N LEU A 505 24.96 -28.82 24.33
CA LEU A 505 23.79 -29.57 24.82
C LEU A 505 22.83 -28.70 25.64
N SER A 506 23.28 -27.55 26.14
CA SER A 506 22.49 -26.65 26.98
C SER A 506 21.50 -25.82 26.15
N PRO A 507 20.27 -25.57 26.64
CA PRO A 507 19.35 -24.63 26.00
C PRO A 507 19.90 -23.20 26.01
N ASN A 508 19.50 -22.36 25.04
CA ASN A 508 20.02 -20.99 24.88
C ASN A 508 18.99 -19.95 24.44
N VAL A 509 17.71 -20.31 24.40
CA VAL A 509 16.65 -19.38 24.04
C VAL A 509 15.43 -19.57 24.94
N ILE A 510 14.71 -18.49 25.15
CA ILE A 510 13.37 -18.48 25.72
C ILE A 510 12.41 -18.34 24.54
N LEU A 511 11.70 -19.39 24.18
CA LEU A 511 10.66 -19.35 23.15
C LEU A 511 9.31 -19.12 23.80
N THR A 512 8.50 -18.26 23.18
CA THR A 512 7.09 -18.06 23.52
C THR A 512 6.22 -18.27 22.29
N THR A 513 5.03 -18.83 22.46
CA THR A 513 4.09 -19.05 21.36
C THR A 513 2.68 -19.37 21.85
N LEU A 514 1.69 -19.29 20.94
CA LEU A 514 0.31 -19.71 21.20
C LEU A 514 0.06 -21.19 20.85
N TRP A 515 1.04 -21.88 20.26
CA TRP A 515 1.07 -23.35 20.23
C TRP A 515 1.29 -23.90 21.63
N ASP A 516 0.85 -25.12 21.89
CA ASP A 516 0.91 -25.72 23.23
C ASP A 516 2.28 -26.33 23.60
N ASN A 517 3.33 -25.98 22.87
CA ASN A 517 4.69 -26.49 23.06
C ASN A 517 5.64 -25.54 23.83
N TYR A 518 5.30 -24.26 23.98
CA TYR A 518 5.99 -23.30 24.84
C TYR A 518 4.98 -22.37 25.56
N PRO A 519 5.39 -21.64 26.62
CA PRO A 519 4.54 -20.64 27.25
C PRO A 519 4.11 -19.53 26.29
N ASP A 520 2.93 -18.95 26.52
CA ASP A 520 2.44 -17.78 25.76
C ASP A 520 3.17 -16.49 26.12
N ALA A 521 3.65 -16.37 27.37
CA ALA A 521 4.45 -15.26 27.86
C ALA A 521 5.49 -15.72 28.90
N VAL A 522 6.57 -14.95 29.03
CA VAL A 522 7.59 -15.13 30.09
C VAL A 522 7.92 -13.77 30.70
N THR A 523 7.90 -13.67 32.03
CA THR A 523 8.31 -12.48 32.77
C THR A 523 9.69 -12.69 33.37
N LEU A 524 10.59 -11.73 33.12
CA LEU A 524 11.96 -11.76 33.61
C LEU A 524 12.14 -10.66 34.67
N PRO A 525 12.45 -11.01 35.94
CA PRO A 525 12.71 -10.00 36.95
C PRO A 525 14.03 -9.29 36.65
N LEU A 526 14.00 -7.96 36.64
CA LEU A 526 15.16 -7.10 36.47
C LEU A 526 15.37 -6.24 37.72
N THR A 527 16.63 -5.97 38.07
CA THR A 527 17.00 -5.10 39.19
C THR A 527 18.08 -4.12 38.77
N GLY A 528 18.11 -2.94 39.40
CA GLY A 528 19.16 -1.95 39.18
C GLY A 528 18.69 -0.72 38.39
N LYS A 529 19.66 0.05 37.89
CA LYS A 529 19.43 1.25 37.06
C LYS A 529 20.33 1.18 35.83
N ALA A 530 19.74 1.26 34.66
CA ALA A 530 20.47 1.27 33.39
C ALA A 530 19.96 2.41 32.51
N SER A 531 20.84 3.00 31.70
CA SER A 531 20.44 3.97 30.67
C SER A 531 19.98 3.30 29.38
N ARG A 532 20.24 1.99 29.21
CA ARG A 532 19.98 1.20 28.00
C ARG A 532 19.77 -0.27 28.31
N LEU A 533 19.00 -0.92 27.45
CA LEU A 533 18.82 -2.37 27.39
C LEU A 533 19.18 -2.84 25.98
N TYR A 534 20.09 -3.81 25.88
CA TYR A 534 20.43 -4.48 24.63
C TYR A 534 19.87 -5.90 24.66
N LEU A 535 19.07 -6.25 23.66
CA LEU A 535 18.40 -7.55 23.56
C LEU A 535 18.87 -8.28 22.31
N LEU A 536 19.13 -9.58 22.44
CA LEU A 536 19.31 -10.48 21.31
C LEU A 536 18.00 -11.23 21.10
N VAL A 537 17.26 -10.88 20.04
CA VAL A 537 15.92 -11.41 19.77
C VAL A 537 15.95 -12.23 18.48
N ALA A 538 15.31 -13.40 18.51
CA ALA A 538 14.99 -14.18 17.33
C ALA A 538 13.48 -14.37 17.27
N ALA A 539 12.89 -14.24 16.08
CA ALA A 539 11.46 -14.42 15.87
C ALA A 539 11.20 -15.19 14.57
N SER A 540 10.09 -15.91 14.52
CA SER A 540 9.57 -16.55 13.31
C SER A 540 8.07 -16.30 13.24
N THR A 541 7.57 -15.99 12.04
CA THR A 541 6.15 -15.76 11.77
C THR A 541 5.77 -16.34 10.40
N TYR A 542 4.48 -16.58 10.18
CA TYR A 542 3.97 -17.02 8.90
C TYR A 542 3.42 -15.83 8.11
N HIS A 543 3.87 -15.67 6.87
CA HIS A 543 3.67 -14.46 6.04
C HIS A 543 2.21 -14.16 5.65
N MET A 544 1.25 -15.07 5.88
CA MET A 544 -0.19 -14.85 5.62
C MET A 544 -1.03 -14.66 6.90
N GLN A 545 -0.42 -14.36 8.04
CA GLN A 545 -1.17 -14.13 9.27
C GLN A 545 -1.77 -12.71 9.29
N ALA A 546 -3.06 -12.62 9.55
CA ALA A 546 -3.78 -11.36 9.73
C ALA A 546 -4.38 -11.30 11.16
N HIS A 547 -4.42 -10.10 11.74
CA HIS A 547 -5.02 -9.81 13.05
C HIS A 547 -4.39 -10.53 14.26
N VAL A 548 -3.15 -11.00 14.14
CA VAL A 548 -2.40 -11.66 15.23
C VAL A 548 -1.16 -10.84 15.60
N LEU A 549 -0.94 -10.59 16.90
CA LEU A 549 0.33 -10.06 17.40
C LEU A 549 1.39 -11.13 17.22
N ASN A 550 2.47 -10.86 16.46
CA ASN A 550 3.56 -11.81 16.34
C ASN A 550 4.33 -11.99 17.67
N GLY A 551 4.42 -10.94 18.47
CA GLY A 551 5.00 -10.93 19.82
C GLY A 551 5.20 -9.50 20.34
N SER A 552 5.34 -9.34 21.65
CA SER A 552 5.69 -8.07 22.30
C SER A 552 6.79 -8.27 23.33
N LEU A 553 7.58 -7.22 23.54
CA LEU A 553 8.56 -7.11 24.62
C LEU A 553 8.18 -5.87 25.43
N GLU A 554 7.85 -6.06 26.70
CA GLU A 554 7.48 -4.99 27.61
C GLU A 554 8.51 -4.89 28.74
N VAL A 555 8.93 -3.67 29.04
CA VAL A 555 9.84 -3.37 30.14
C VAL A 555 9.10 -2.43 31.09
N THR A 556 8.78 -2.92 32.28
CA THR A 556 8.15 -2.12 33.33
C THR A 556 9.22 -1.54 34.25
N TYR A 557 9.20 -0.22 34.40
CA TYR A 557 10.05 0.48 35.36
C TYR A 557 9.29 0.68 36.67
N ALA A 558 10.02 0.80 37.78
CA ALA A 558 9.41 1.00 39.10
C ALA A 558 8.97 2.46 39.33
N ASP A 559 9.49 3.40 38.53
CA ASP A 559 9.26 4.84 38.62
C ASP A 559 8.22 5.38 37.63
#